data_AF-A0A2T6JG20-F1
#
_entry.id   AF-A0A2T6JG20-F1
#
_cell.length_a   1.000
_cell.length_b   1.000
_cell.length_c   1.000
_cell.angle_alpha   90.00
_cell.angle_beta   90.00
_cell.angle_gamma   90.00
#
_symmetry.space_group_name_H-M   'P 1'
#
loop_
_entity.id
_entity.type
_entity.pdbx_description
1 polymer ?
#
loop_
_entity_poly.entity_id
_entity_poly.type
_entity_poly.pdbx_seq_one_letter_code
_entity_poly.pdbx_strand_id
1 'polypeptide(L)'
;MVCVMSSSPVTLLRSRALAGLPRLSGAETGLLLGAAALLALALFGPVLPASAHQHDFADQRTLWGIPCALDVLSNLAFAFAGAWGWWVLRRVPSATLDATSRALAALFFGGLLCTAAGSVLYHWQPQDAGLLWDRLGMVLPFAGLLGLAAASRVSARAGVAAAGAVLLAGPLAVWAWMHNGNLLPWAVVQLGGLLVVLVLACLPRRVGGLALHLGVVVVLYALAKLLEAADHSVFEATGGWVSGHSLKHVLAAGAAWPVMAALGSLVALRHSDAAVMPRVMPSGQNGAHAVGVARRSGA
;
A
#
# COMPACT_ATOMS: atom_id res chain seq x y z
N MET A 1 -21.05 54.58 -33.09
CA MET A 1 -20.94 54.11 -31.70
C MET A 1 -20.61 52.62 -31.72
N VAL A 2 -19.33 52.26 -31.67
CA VAL A 2 -18.87 50.87 -31.45
C VAL A 2 -17.73 50.96 -30.46
N CYS A 3 -18.02 50.61 -29.21
CA CYS A 3 -17.04 50.55 -28.13
C CYS A 3 -16.33 49.19 -28.24
N VAL A 4 -15.08 49.19 -28.67
CA VAL A 4 -14.24 47.98 -28.69
C VAL A 4 -13.69 47.78 -27.29
N MET A 5 -14.27 46.83 -26.55
CA MET A 5 -13.75 46.42 -25.24
C MET A 5 -12.40 45.72 -25.41
N SER A 6 -11.33 46.42 -25.04
CA SER A 6 -9.98 45.88 -24.92
C SER A 6 -9.93 44.92 -23.74
N SER A 7 -9.88 43.61 -24.00
CA SER A 7 -9.61 42.59 -22.98
C SER A 7 -8.12 42.57 -22.64
N SER A 8 -7.78 42.93 -21.39
CA SER A 8 -6.41 43.00 -20.89
C SER A 8 -5.65 41.66 -21.04
N PRO A 9 -4.34 41.67 -21.39
CA PRO A 9 -3.53 40.46 -21.60
C PRO A 9 -3.44 39.55 -20.35
N VAL A 10 -3.63 40.11 -19.15
CA VAL A 10 -3.71 39.37 -17.88
C VAL A 10 -4.91 38.42 -17.83
N THR A 11 -6.04 38.80 -18.42
CA THR A 11 -7.27 38.00 -18.46
C THR A 11 -7.13 36.79 -19.39
N LEU A 12 -6.34 36.94 -20.48
CA LEU A 12 -6.00 35.89 -21.43
C LEU A 12 -4.97 34.88 -20.89
N LEU A 13 -4.02 35.32 -20.06
CA LEU A 13 -3.11 34.40 -19.37
C LEU A 13 -3.82 33.59 -18.28
N ARG A 14 -4.75 34.20 -17.53
CA ARG A 14 -5.54 33.50 -16.50
C ARG A 14 -6.47 32.44 -17.10
N SER A 15 -7.10 32.73 -18.24
CA SER A 15 -7.97 31.77 -18.94
C SER A 15 -7.19 30.61 -19.56
N ARG A 16 -5.97 30.83 -20.05
CA ARG A 16 -5.07 29.75 -20.50
C ARG A 16 -4.51 28.90 -19.35
N ALA A 17 -4.21 29.50 -18.20
CA ALA A 17 -3.74 28.77 -17.02
C ALA A 17 -4.83 27.87 -16.41
N LEU A 18 -6.09 28.33 -16.40
CA LEU A 18 -7.24 27.52 -15.94
C LEU A 18 -7.67 26.45 -16.97
N ALA A 19 -7.40 26.66 -18.26
CA ALA A 19 -7.69 25.69 -19.33
C ALA A 19 -6.67 24.52 -19.40
N GLY A 20 -5.54 24.62 -18.70
CA GLY A 20 -4.46 23.63 -18.73
C GLY A 20 -4.47 22.58 -17.61
N LEU A 21 -5.40 22.69 -16.63
CA LEU A 21 -5.50 21.69 -15.57
C LEU A 21 -6.12 20.41 -16.15
N PRO A 22 -5.43 19.26 -16.09
CA PRO A 22 -5.93 18.02 -16.65
C PRO A 22 -7.21 17.63 -15.92
N ARG A 23 -8.33 17.61 -16.67
CA ARG A 23 -9.66 17.27 -16.14
C ARG A 23 -9.61 15.95 -15.39
N LEU A 24 -10.35 15.88 -14.28
CA LEU A 24 -10.54 14.63 -13.55
C LEU A 24 -11.38 13.69 -14.40
N SER A 25 -10.97 12.43 -14.48
CA SER A 25 -11.83 11.37 -14.99
C SER A 25 -13.01 11.11 -14.05
N GLY A 26 -14.03 10.39 -14.52
CA GLY A 26 -15.15 9.99 -13.67
C GLY A 26 -14.71 9.18 -12.45
N ALA A 27 -13.77 8.26 -12.60
CA ALA A 27 -13.23 7.46 -11.50
C ALA A 27 -12.45 8.31 -10.47
N GLU A 28 -11.67 9.30 -10.94
CA GLU A 28 -10.97 10.24 -10.05
C GLU A 28 -11.94 11.14 -9.29
N THR A 29 -13.00 11.59 -9.97
CA THR A 29 -14.08 12.37 -9.35
C THR A 29 -14.79 11.53 -8.28
N GLY A 30 -15.11 10.27 -8.58
CA GLY A 30 -15.72 9.36 -7.62
C GLY A 30 -14.84 9.12 -6.38
N LEU A 31 -13.54 8.90 -6.58
CA LEU A 31 -12.59 8.74 -5.46
C LEU A 31 -12.50 10.01 -4.60
N LEU A 32 -12.47 11.19 -5.24
CA LEU A 32 -12.43 12.47 -4.54
C LEU A 32 -13.71 12.73 -3.73
N LEU A 33 -14.88 12.45 -4.31
CA LEU A 33 -16.16 12.57 -3.62
C LEU A 33 -16.26 11.59 -2.44
N GLY A 34 -15.81 10.35 -2.62
CA GLY A 34 -15.73 9.37 -1.54
C GLY A 34 -14.81 9.84 -0.41
N ALA A 35 -13.62 10.36 -0.75
CA ALA A 35 -12.71 10.93 0.25
C ALA A 35 -13.32 12.13 0.98
N ALA A 36 -14.03 13.02 0.27
CA ALA A 36 -14.72 14.15 0.88
C ALA A 36 -15.86 13.70 1.82
N ALA A 37 -16.62 12.66 1.44
CA ALA A 37 -17.65 12.09 2.29
C ALA A 37 -17.08 11.45 3.56
N LEU A 38 -15.96 10.71 3.43
CA LEU A 38 -15.24 10.15 4.58
C LEU A 38 -14.69 11.26 5.48
N LEU A 39 -14.11 12.32 4.92
CA LEU A 39 -13.63 13.46 5.69
C LEU A 39 -14.79 14.16 6.43
N ALA A 40 -15.93 14.36 5.77
CA ALA A 40 -17.12 14.92 6.41
C ALA A 40 -17.59 14.03 7.57
N LEU A 41 -17.60 12.71 7.39
CA LEU A 41 -17.91 11.77 8.47
C LEU A 41 -16.91 11.89 9.63
N ALA A 42 -15.61 11.97 9.36
CA ALA A 42 -14.59 12.11 10.39
C ALA A 42 -14.71 13.41 11.20
N LEU A 43 -15.15 14.50 10.57
CA LEU A 43 -15.26 15.82 11.20
C LEU A 43 -16.61 16.06 11.90
N PHE A 44 -17.70 15.56 11.31
CA PHE A 44 -19.06 15.88 11.74
C PHE A 44 -19.85 14.67 12.25
N GLY A 45 -19.28 13.47 12.19
CA GLY A 45 -19.91 12.28 12.74
C GLY A 45 -19.95 12.26 14.27
N PRO A 46 -20.72 11.33 14.86
CA PRO A 46 -20.86 11.24 16.30
C PRO A 46 -19.54 10.85 16.98
N VAL A 47 -19.31 11.32 18.20
CA VAL A 47 -18.14 10.90 18.99
C VAL A 47 -18.19 9.39 19.17
N LEU A 48 -17.12 8.71 18.75
CA LEU A 48 -16.93 7.28 18.99
C LEU A 48 -15.91 7.14 20.13
N PRO A 49 -16.33 6.82 21.37
CA PRO A 49 -15.40 6.65 22.46
C PRO A 49 -14.54 5.39 22.27
N ALA A 50 -13.30 5.43 22.75
CA ALA A 50 -12.52 4.21 22.92
C ALA A 50 -13.18 3.27 23.95
N SER A 51 -13.04 1.96 23.77
CA SER A 51 -13.56 1.00 24.74
C SER A 51 -12.73 1.04 26.02
N ALA A 52 -13.39 0.93 27.18
CA ALA A 52 -12.70 0.82 28.48
C ALA A 52 -11.71 -0.37 28.53
N HIS A 53 -11.98 -1.42 27.76
CA HIS A 53 -11.19 -2.65 27.67
C HIS A 53 -10.23 -2.67 26.46
N GLN A 54 -9.88 -1.51 25.89
CA GLN A 54 -9.06 -1.47 24.66
C GLN A 54 -7.65 -2.08 24.79
N HIS A 55 -7.19 -2.28 26.03
CA HIS A 55 -5.89 -2.87 26.36
C HIS A 55 -6.01 -4.27 26.99
N ASP A 56 -7.24 -4.76 27.23
CA ASP A 56 -7.50 -6.01 27.93
C ASP A 56 -7.48 -7.20 26.96
N PHE A 57 -6.28 -7.56 26.49
CA PHE A 57 -6.08 -8.74 25.64
C PHE A 57 -6.43 -10.03 26.35
N ALA A 58 -6.90 -11.02 25.59
CA ALA A 58 -7.21 -12.35 26.11
C ALA A 58 -5.97 -13.10 26.60
N ASP A 59 -4.88 -13.03 25.85
CA ASP A 59 -3.62 -13.69 26.21
C ASP A 59 -2.69 -12.75 27.00
N GLN A 60 -2.84 -12.75 28.32
CA GLN A 60 -1.98 -11.99 29.25
C GLN A 60 -0.75 -12.78 29.70
N ARG A 61 -0.46 -13.94 29.11
CA ARG A 61 0.62 -14.82 29.61
C ARG A 61 1.99 -14.21 29.31
N THR A 62 2.88 -14.37 30.27
CA THR A 62 4.31 -14.09 30.10
C THR A 62 5.05 -15.35 29.71
N LEU A 63 5.65 -15.38 28.53
CA LEU A 63 6.50 -16.49 28.05
C LEU A 63 7.91 -15.99 27.79
N TRP A 64 8.92 -16.68 28.32
CA TRP A 64 10.34 -16.28 28.17
C TRP A 64 10.64 -14.82 28.56
N GLY A 65 9.90 -14.28 29.53
CA GLY A 65 10.03 -12.89 29.98
C GLY A 65 9.31 -11.85 29.10
N ILE A 66 8.58 -12.29 28.07
CA ILE A 66 7.79 -11.44 27.19
C ILE A 66 6.35 -11.40 27.69
N PRO A 67 5.80 -10.25 28.14
CA PRO A 67 4.39 -10.12 28.50
C PRO A 67 3.50 -10.16 27.26
N CYS A 68 2.23 -10.57 27.40
CA CYS A 68 1.30 -10.78 26.29
C CYS A 68 1.96 -11.53 25.11
N ALA A 69 2.67 -12.62 25.43
CA ALA A 69 3.77 -13.11 24.60
C ALA A 69 3.37 -13.40 23.15
N LEU A 70 2.20 -14.00 22.92
CA LEU A 70 1.75 -14.31 21.57
C LEU A 70 1.31 -13.07 20.78
N ASP A 71 0.80 -12.02 21.43
CA ASP A 71 0.49 -10.76 20.77
C ASP A 71 1.78 -10.02 20.37
N VAL A 72 2.84 -10.10 21.19
CA VAL A 72 4.17 -9.59 20.83
C VAL A 72 4.78 -10.41 19.70
N LEU A 73 4.86 -11.73 19.84
CA LEU A 73 5.58 -12.60 18.90
C LEU A 73 4.89 -12.72 17.53
N SER A 74 3.56 -12.65 17.48
CA SER A 74 2.81 -12.70 16.22
C SER A 74 3.12 -11.52 15.29
N ASN A 75 3.69 -10.42 15.79
CA ASN A 75 4.19 -9.32 14.97
C ASN A 75 5.39 -9.68 14.09
N LEU A 76 6.07 -10.81 14.35
CA LEU A 76 7.06 -11.37 13.44
C LEU A 76 6.46 -11.65 12.05
N ALA A 77 5.15 -11.91 11.96
CA ALA A 77 4.47 -12.07 10.68
C ALA A 77 4.54 -10.78 9.84
N PHE A 78 4.30 -9.61 10.45
CA PHE A 78 4.45 -8.31 9.77
C PHE A 78 5.91 -8.04 9.39
N ALA A 79 6.85 -8.30 10.31
CA ALA A 79 8.27 -8.11 10.05
C ALA A 79 8.75 -8.97 8.86
N PHE A 80 8.35 -10.23 8.83
CA PHE A 80 8.63 -11.15 7.73
C PHE A 80 7.99 -10.68 6.41
N ALA A 81 6.70 -10.34 6.43
CA ALA A 81 5.99 -9.87 5.24
C ALA A 81 6.62 -8.58 4.67
N GLY A 82 7.00 -7.63 5.54
CA GLY A 82 7.71 -6.41 5.15
C GLY A 82 9.09 -6.69 4.56
N ALA A 83 9.91 -7.49 5.23
CA ALA A 83 11.27 -7.81 4.76
C ALA A 83 11.26 -8.62 3.46
N TRP A 84 10.42 -9.65 3.37
CA TRP A 84 10.27 -10.46 2.17
C TRP A 84 9.72 -9.65 1.00
N GLY A 85 8.72 -8.82 1.24
CA GLY A 85 8.16 -7.92 0.24
C GLY A 85 9.19 -6.93 -0.31
N TRP A 86 10.03 -6.35 0.55
CA TRP A 86 11.17 -5.52 0.13
C TRP A 86 12.17 -6.28 -0.74
N TRP A 87 12.47 -7.53 -0.38
CA TRP A 87 13.35 -8.38 -1.18
C TRP A 87 12.75 -8.69 -2.56
N VAL A 88 11.45 -8.99 -2.63
CA VAL A 88 10.74 -9.18 -3.91
C VAL A 88 10.79 -7.90 -4.74
N LEU A 89 10.48 -6.74 -4.14
CA LEU A 89 10.47 -5.44 -4.82
C LEU A 89 11.84 -5.08 -5.43
N ARG A 90 12.94 -5.40 -4.72
CA ARG A 90 14.31 -5.21 -5.21
C ARG A 90 14.64 -6.05 -6.45
N ARG A 91 13.96 -7.18 -6.64
CA ARG A 91 14.13 -8.05 -7.82
C ARG A 91 13.32 -7.59 -9.03
N VAL A 92 12.35 -6.69 -8.86
CA VAL A 92 11.52 -6.16 -9.95
C VAL A 92 12.34 -5.19 -10.80
N PRO A 93 12.52 -5.42 -12.10
CA PRO A 93 13.24 -4.52 -12.99
C PRO A 93 12.66 -3.10 -13.02
N SER A 94 13.52 -2.09 -13.10
CA SER A 94 13.08 -0.68 -13.12
C SER A 94 12.15 -0.36 -14.31
N ALA A 95 12.30 -1.06 -15.44
CA ALA A 95 11.49 -0.86 -16.63
C ALA A 95 10.08 -1.46 -16.57
N THR A 96 9.82 -2.43 -15.68
CA THR A 96 8.54 -3.16 -15.63
C THR A 96 7.56 -2.62 -14.59
N LEU A 97 8.05 -1.78 -13.67
CA LEU A 97 7.24 -1.16 -12.62
C LEU A 97 7.51 0.33 -12.59
N ASP A 98 6.48 1.13 -12.82
CA ASP A 98 6.58 2.59 -12.78
C ASP A 98 7.02 3.10 -11.41
N ALA A 99 7.65 4.27 -11.40
CA ALA A 99 8.25 4.83 -10.19
C ALA A 99 7.22 5.06 -9.06
N THR A 100 5.98 5.40 -9.40
CA THR A 100 4.91 5.64 -8.43
C THR A 100 4.53 4.34 -7.74
N SER A 101 4.21 3.29 -8.52
CA SER A 101 3.88 1.97 -7.97
C SER A 101 5.04 1.39 -7.15
N ARG A 102 6.29 1.62 -7.57
CA ARG A 102 7.48 1.21 -6.82
C ARG A 102 7.60 1.91 -5.47
N ALA A 103 7.43 3.23 -5.44
CA ALA A 103 7.47 4.01 -4.20
C ALA A 103 6.34 3.62 -3.23
N LEU A 104 5.13 3.39 -3.75
CA LEU A 104 3.98 2.96 -2.94
C LEU A 104 4.15 1.54 -2.39
N ALA A 105 4.74 0.62 -3.16
CA ALA A 105 5.10 -0.70 -2.67
C ALA A 105 6.20 -0.64 -1.61
N ALA A 106 7.22 0.22 -1.78
CA ALA A 106 8.25 0.44 -0.78
C ALA A 106 7.67 1.02 0.52
N LEU A 107 6.76 1.99 0.41
CA LEU A 107 6.01 2.55 1.54
C LEU A 107 5.19 1.47 2.25
N PHE A 108 4.50 0.62 1.49
CA PHE A 108 3.72 -0.48 2.04
C PHE A 108 4.59 -1.44 2.86
N PHE A 109 5.64 -2.01 2.25
CA PHE A 109 6.48 -2.99 2.93
C PHE A 109 7.34 -2.39 4.06
N GLY A 110 7.84 -1.17 3.88
CA GLY A 110 8.52 -0.44 4.95
C GLY A 110 7.57 -0.15 6.11
N GLY A 111 6.33 0.21 5.79
CA GLY A 111 5.26 0.42 6.75
C GLY A 111 4.91 -0.83 7.56
N LEU A 112 4.95 -2.03 6.97
CA LEU A 112 4.76 -3.28 7.73
C LEU A 112 5.85 -3.49 8.78
N LEU A 113 7.10 -3.11 8.49
CA LEU A 113 8.18 -3.15 9.47
C LEU A 113 7.94 -2.14 10.61
N CYS A 114 7.49 -0.93 10.28
CA CYS A 114 7.12 0.08 11.28
C CYS A 114 5.92 -0.37 12.13
N THR A 115 4.93 -1.03 11.51
CA THR A 115 3.77 -1.63 12.22
C THR A 115 4.24 -2.71 13.18
N ALA A 116 5.12 -3.60 12.75
CA ALA A 116 5.69 -4.63 13.63
C ALA A 116 6.37 -4.01 14.86
N ALA A 117 7.19 -2.96 14.67
CA ALA A 117 7.87 -2.28 15.75
C ALA A 117 6.88 -1.58 16.71
N GLY A 118 5.95 -0.78 16.18
CA GLY A 118 4.95 -0.07 16.98
C GLY A 118 4.03 -1.03 17.76
N SER A 119 3.60 -2.11 17.11
CA SER A 119 2.74 -3.13 17.72
C SER A 119 3.47 -3.94 18.78
N VAL A 120 4.75 -4.32 18.57
CA VAL A 120 5.57 -4.95 19.62
C VAL A 120 5.67 -4.05 20.85
N LEU A 121 5.96 -2.75 20.66
CA LEU A 121 6.05 -1.80 21.77
C LEU A 121 4.71 -1.69 22.52
N TYR A 122 3.60 -1.69 21.79
CA TYR A 122 2.27 -1.65 22.37
C TYR A 122 1.95 -2.90 23.18
N HIS A 123 2.16 -4.09 22.63
CA HIS A 123 1.83 -5.35 23.33
C HIS A 123 2.79 -5.68 24.46
N TRP A 124 4.02 -5.16 24.42
CA TRP A 124 4.95 -5.28 25.53
C TRP A 124 4.47 -4.52 26.77
N GLN A 125 3.81 -3.38 26.58
CA GLN A 125 3.23 -2.59 27.66
C GLN A 125 1.92 -1.94 27.17
N PRO A 126 0.77 -2.64 27.28
CA PRO A 126 -0.50 -2.17 26.76
C PRO A 126 -0.96 -0.86 27.42
N GLN A 127 -0.82 0.23 26.68
CA GLN A 127 -1.25 1.58 27.09
C GLN A 127 -1.38 2.50 25.87
N ASP A 128 -2.05 3.64 26.04
CA ASP A 128 -2.31 4.60 24.97
C ASP A 128 -1.06 5.08 24.24
N ALA A 129 0.04 5.32 24.95
CA ALA A 129 1.30 5.73 24.34
C ALA A 129 1.87 4.66 23.38
N GLY A 130 1.76 3.38 23.75
CA GLY A 130 2.14 2.27 22.87
C GLY A 130 1.21 2.16 21.67
N LEU A 131 -0.11 2.26 21.91
CA LEU A 131 -1.13 2.21 20.87
C LEU A 131 -1.03 3.36 19.86
N LEU A 132 -0.56 4.53 20.28
CA LEU A 132 -0.21 5.63 19.38
C LEU A 132 0.86 5.20 18.38
N TRP A 133 1.94 4.57 18.85
CA TRP A 133 3.02 4.12 17.97
C TRP A 133 2.58 2.99 17.04
N ASP A 134 1.77 2.05 17.52
CA ASP A 134 1.15 1.01 16.70
C ASP A 134 0.32 1.61 15.56
N ARG A 135 -0.59 2.56 15.88
CA ARG A 135 -1.42 3.24 14.89
C ARG A 135 -0.62 4.06 13.89
N LEU A 136 0.38 4.82 14.34
CA LEU A 136 1.28 5.55 13.44
C LEU A 136 2.05 4.60 12.51
N GLY A 137 2.48 3.44 13.03
CA GLY A 137 3.07 2.37 12.22
C GLY A 137 2.12 1.89 11.11
N MET A 138 0.85 1.65 11.45
CA MET A 138 -0.20 1.19 10.52
C MET A 138 -0.58 2.22 9.43
N VAL A 139 -0.37 3.52 9.65
CA VAL A 139 -0.65 4.55 8.63
C VAL A 139 0.16 4.29 7.34
N LEU A 140 1.41 3.87 7.47
CA LEU A 140 2.32 3.67 6.35
C LEU A 140 1.87 2.54 5.41
N PRO A 141 1.57 1.30 5.88
CA PRO A 141 1.03 0.28 5.00
C PRO A 141 -0.36 0.63 4.48
N PHE A 142 -1.22 1.30 5.25
CA PHE A 142 -2.52 1.74 4.72
C PHE A 142 -2.35 2.72 3.55
N ALA A 143 -1.45 3.70 3.67
CA ALA A 143 -1.16 4.65 2.61
C ALA A 143 -0.57 3.96 1.37
N GLY A 144 0.42 3.09 1.56
CA GLY A 144 1.05 2.36 0.45
C GLY A 144 0.07 1.46 -0.30
N LEU A 145 -0.75 0.69 0.43
CA LEU A 145 -1.74 -0.22 -0.14
C LEU A 145 -2.88 0.52 -0.84
N LEU A 146 -3.47 1.54 -0.21
CA LEU A 146 -4.54 2.32 -0.80
C LEU A 146 -4.05 3.08 -2.04
N GLY A 147 -2.82 3.63 -1.97
CA GLY A 147 -2.16 4.25 -3.10
C GLY A 147 -1.95 3.26 -4.25
N LEU A 148 -1.46 2.05 -3.97
CA LEU A 148 -1.31 0.99 -4.97
C LEU A 148 -2.64 0.59 -5.61
N ALA A 149 -3.69 0.44 -4.79
CA ALA A 149 -5.04 0.14 -5.26
C ALA A 149 -5.53 1.23 -6.22
N ALA A 150 -5.49 2.50 -5.81
CA ALA A 150 -5.92 3.61 -6.65
C ALA A 150 -5.04 3.78 -7.90
N ALA A 151 -3.72 3.58 -7.77
CA ALA A 151 -2.79 3.57 -8.90
C ALA A 151 -3.09 2.46 -9.90
N SER A 152 -3.61 1.30 -9.47
CA SER A 152 -3.92 0.16 -10.33
C SER A 152 -5.31 0.20 -10.98
N ARG A 153 -6.25 0.97 -10.43
CA ARG A 153 -7.66 1.01 -10.85
C ARG A 153 -8.09 2.33 -11.46
N VAL A 154 -7.48 3.43 -11.03
CA VAL A 154 -7.89 4.79 -11.39
C VAL A 154 -6.80 5.47 -12.22
N SER A 155 -5.70 5.90 -11.59
CA SER A 155 -4.57 6.57 -12.25
C SER A 155 -3.37 6.70 -11.31
N ALA A 156 -2.16 6.91 -11.85
CA ALA A 156 -0.98 7.12 -11.02
C ALA A 156 -1.13 8.32 -10.06
N ARG A 157 -1.71 9.43 -10.53
CA ARG A 157 -1.99 10.61 -9.69
C ARG A 157 -2.99 10.31 -8.57
N ALA A 158 -4.02 9.51 -8.85
CA ALA A 158 -4.96 9.08 -7.82
C ALA A 158 -4.27 8.22 -6.74
N GLY A 159 -3.32 7.38 -7.14
CA GLY A 159 -2.49 6.62 -6.21
C GLY A 159 -1.68 7.50 -5.26
N VAL A 160 -0.98 8.51 -5.80
CA VAL A 160 -0.23 9.48 -4.99
C VAL A 160 -1.15 10.27 -4.08
N ALA A 161 -2.28 10.77 -4.60
CA ALA A 161 -3.25 11.54 -3.83
C ALA A 161 -3.86 10.72 -2.69
N ALA A 162 -4.22 9.45 -2.93
CA ALA A 162 -4.78 8.57 -1.91
C ALA A 162 -3.75 8.24 -0.80
N ALA A 163 -2.50 7.94 -1.18
CA ALA A 163 -1.43 7.72 -0.20
C ALA A 163 -1.16 8.99 0.62
N GLY A 164 -1.05 10.16 -0.04
CA GLY A 164 -0.87 11.44 0.64
C GLY A 164 -2.02 11.78 1.58
N ALA A 165 -3.26 11.52 1.19
CA ALA A 165 -4.43 11.71 2.04
C ALA A 165 -4.35 10.87 3.31
N VAL A 166 -3.95 9.59 3.22
CA VAL A 166 -3.80 8.72 4.40
C VAL A 166 -2.61 9.14 5.27
N LEU A 167 -1.47 9.52 4.67
CA LEU A 167 -0.29 10.00 5.39
C LEU A 167 -0.55 11.30 6.18
N LEU A 168 -1.52 12.10 5.74
CA LEU A 168 -1.95 13.30 6.47
C LEU A 168 -3.07 13.00 7.47
N ALA A 169 -4.13 12.31 7.03
CA ALA A 169 -5.30 12.03 7.85
C ALA A 169 -5.00 11.08 9.00
N GLY A 170 -4.13 10.09 8.80
CA GLY A 170 -3.75 9.10 9.81
C GLY A 170 -3.16 9.73 11.07
N PRO A 171 -2.04 10.48 10.99
CA PRO A 171 -1.44 11.12 12.15
C PRO A 171 -2.37 12.14 12.81
N LEU A 172 -3.15 12.90 12.02
CA LEU A 172 -4.14 13.83 12.56
C LEU A 172 -5.25 13.11 13.34
N ALA A 173 -5.71 11.95 12.83
CA ALA A 173 -6.71 11.12 13.49
C ALA A 173 -6.17 10.51 14.79
N VAL A 174 -4.93 10.02 14.80
CA VAL A 174 -4.27 9.50 16.01
C VAL A 174 -4.07 10.62 17.03
N TRP A 175 -3.64 11.80 16.59
CA TRP A 175 -3.49 12.97 17.45
C TRP A 175 -4.83 13.38 18.08
N ALA A 176 -5.90 13.46 17.28
CA ALA A 176 -7.24 13.81 17.76
C ALA A 176 -7.72 12.82 18.83
N TRP A 177 -7.62 11.51 18.54
CA TRP A 177 -7.96 10.47 19.51
C TRP A 177 -7.18 10.61 20.82
N MET A 178 -5.87 10.86 20.76
CA MET A 178 -5.04 11.01 21.96
C MET A 178 -5.45 12.23 22.82
N HIS A 179 -5.96 13.29 22.20
CA HIS A 179 -6.27 14.54 22.90
C HIS A 179 -7.70 14.60 23.44
N ASN A 180 -8.67 14.01 22.74
CA ASN A 180 -10.09 14.14 23.07
C ASN A 180 -10.84 12.81 23.19
N GLY A 181 -10.14 11.67 23.06
CA GLY A 181 -10.72 10.33 23.18
C GLY A 181 -11.60 9.89 22.01
N ASN A 182 -11.86 10.76 21.01
CA ASN A 182 -12.71 10.43 19.88
C ASN A 182 -11.96 9.56 18.86
N LEU A 183 -12.36 8.30 18.76
CA LEU A 183 -11.80 7.31 17.86
C LEU A 183 -12.36 7.41 16.43
N LEU A 184 -13.45 8.17 16.21
CA LEU A 184 -14.13 8.18 14.91
C LEU A 184 -13.19 8.56 13.75
N PRO A 185 -12.36 9.62 13.83
CA PRO A 185 -11.45 9.95 12.73
C PRO A 185 -10.51 8.79 12.38
N TRP A 186 -10.03 8.05 13.39
CA TRP A 186 -9.18 6.88 13.18
C TRP A 186 -9.96 5.72 12.55
N ALA A 187 -11.18 5.46 13.03
CA ALA A 187 -12.06 4.45 12.45
C ALA A 187 -12.37 4.75 10.98
N VAL A 188 -12.53 6.03 10.61
CA VAL A 188 -12.71 6.45 9.21
C VAL A 188 -11.46 6.16 8.37
N VAL A 189 -10.26 6.49 8.87
CA VAL A 189 -9.01 6.17 8.15
C VAL A 189 -8.88 4.67 7.94
N GLN A 190 -9.15 3.87 8.97
CA GLN A 190 -9.00 2.42 8.95
C GLN A 190 -10.11 1.71 8.14
N LEU A 191 -11.36 1.81 8.58
CA LEU A 191 -12.50 1.11 7.99
C LEU A 191 -13.01 1.79 6.72
N GLY A 192 -12.99 3.12 6.67
CA GLY A 192 -13.28 3.87 5.44
C GLY A 192 -12.24 3.60 4.36
N GLY A 193 -10.96 3.52 4.72
CA GLY A 193 -9.90 3.07 3.82
C GLY A 193 -10.16 1.67 3.24
N LEU A 194 -10.55 0.71 4.09
CA LEU A 194 -10.93 -0.63 3.65
C LEU A 194 -12.14 -0.62 2.70
N LEU A 195 -13.15 0.20 2.98
CA LEU A 195 -14.32 0.37 2.09
C LEU A 195 -13.90 0.92 0.72
N VAL A 196 -12.97 1.88 0.69
CA VAL A 196 -12.43 2.37 -0.59
C VAL A 196 -11.69 1.25 -1.33
N VAL A 197 -10.86 0.45 -0.63
CA VAL A 197 -10.21 -0.72 -1.26
C VAL A 197 -11.22 -1.72 -1.82
N LEU A 198 -12.34 -1.96 -1.11
CA LEU A 198 -13.43 -2.81 -1.58
C LEU A 198 -14.09 -2.25 -2.86
N VAL A 199 -14.41 -0.95 -2.88
CA VAL A 199 -14.95 -0.30 -4.08
C VAL A 199 -13.95 -0.39 -5.25
N LEU A 200 -12.67 -0.15 -4.99
CA LEU A 200 -11.61 -0.27 -5.99
C LEU A 200 -11.44 -1.72 -6.49
N ALA A 201 -11.70 -2.72 -5.65
CA ALA A 201 -11.69 -4.13 -6.04
C ALA A 201 -12.76 -4.47 -7.09
N CYS A 202 -13.88 -3.74 -7.08
CA CYS A 202 -14.98 -3.87 -8.05
C CYS A 202 -14.70 -3.15 -9.38
N LEU A 203 -13.68 -2.30 -9.45
CA LEU A 203 -13.31 -1.60 -10.68
C LEU A 203 -12.37 -2.46 -11.55
N PRO A 204 -12.44 -2.36 -12.89
CA PRO A 204 -11.48 -3.04 -13.75
C PRO A 204 -10.07 -2.52 -13.50
N ARG A 205 -9.07 -3.39 -13.69
CA ARG A 205 -7.66 -3.00 -13.67
C ARG A 205 -7.36 -2.14 -14.89
N ARG A 206 -6.68 -1.00 -14.71
CA ARG A 206 -6.26 -0.17 -15.85
C ARG A 206 -5.14 -0.85 -16.66
N VAL A 207 -4.98 -0.43 -17.91
CA VAL A 207 -3.80 -0.81 -18.72
C VAL A 207 -2.53 -0.33 -18.02
N GLY A 208 -1.56 -1.24 -17.87
CA GLY A 208 -0.32 -0.98 -17.14
C GLY A 208 -0.47 -0.85 -15.62
N GLY A 209 -1.64 -1.16 -15.05
CA GLY A 209 -1.85 -1.24 -13.61
C GLY A 209 -1.31 -2.56 -13.04
N LEU A 210 -0.76 -2.52 -11.83
CA LEU A 210 -0.31 -3.71 -11.11
C LEU A 210 -1.48 -4.67 -10.87
N ALA A 211 -1.29 -5.97 -11.10
CA ALA A 211 -2.33 -7.00 -11.00
C ALA A 211 -2.63 -7.38 -9.53
N LEU A 212 -3.19 -6.44 -8.77
CA LEU A 212 -3.48 -6.63 -7.35
C LEU A 212 -4.79 -7.39 -7.13
N HIS A 213 -4.73 -8.47 -6.35
CA HIS A 213 -5.91 -9.20 -5.85
C HIS A 213 -6.52 -8.47 -4.65
N LEU A 214 -7.14 -7.30 -4.87
CA LEU A 214 -7.70 -6.45 -3.82
C LEU A 214 -8.82 -7.14 -3.01
N GLY A 215 -9.60 -8.04 -3.62
CA GLY A 215 -10.60 -8.83 -2.89
C GLY A 215 -9.98 -9.69 -1.78
N VAL A 216 -8.80 -10.28 -2.02
CA VAL A 216 -8.07 -11.08 -1.01
C VAL A 216 -7.61 -10.19 0.14
N VAL A 217 -7.13 -8.97 -0.16
CA VAL A 217 -6.77 -7.98 0.86
C VAL A 217 -7.96 -7.66 1.75
N VAL A 218 -9.13 -7.41 1.15
CA VAL A 218 -10.36 -7.10 1.91
C VAL A 218 -10.76 -8.27 2.79
N VAL A 219 -10.79 -9.49 2.26
CA VAL A 219 -11.18 -10.69 3.01
C VAL A 219 -10.22 -10.93 4.19
N LEU A 220 -8.90 -10.90 3.96
CA LEU A 220 -7.91 -11.12 5.01
C LEU A 220 -8.03 -10.07 6.12
N TYR A 221 -8.19 -8.80 5.75
CA TYR A 221 -8.32 -7.73 6.72
C TYR A 221 -9.66 -7.78 7.48
N ALA A 222 -10.76 -8.11 6.80
CA ALA A 222 -12.06 -8.31 7.45
C ALA A 222 -12.01 -9.46 8.45
N LEU A 223 -11.41 -10.59 8.08
CA LEU A 223 -11.19 -11.71 9.00
C LEU A 223 -10.30 -11.33 10.18
N ALA A 224 -9.25 -10.53 9.96
CA ALA A 224 -8.41 -10.01 11.04
C ALA A 224 -9.22 -9.17 12.04
N LYS A 225 -10.11 -8.28 11.56
CA LYS A 225 -10.99 -7.48 12.43
C LYS A 225 -12.02 -8.34 13.16
N LEU A 226 -12.53 -9.41 12.55
CA LEU A 226 -13.43 -10.35 13.22
C LEU A 226 -12.71 -11.11 14.34
N LEU A 227 -11.48 -11.55 14.11
CA LEU A 227 -10.66 -12.20 15.13
C LEU A 227 -10.28 -11.24 16.27
N GLU A 228 -10.01 -9.97 15.96
CA GLU A 228 -9.82 -8.92 16.97
C GLU A 228 -11.05 -8.74 17.85
N ALA A 229 -12.25 -8.73 17.25
CA ALA A 229 -13.50 -8.63 18.00
C ALA A 229 -13.81 -9.90 18.81
N ALA A 230 -13.33 -11.06 18.34
CA ALA A 230 -13.52 -12.36 18.98
C ALA A 230 -12.32 -12.80 19.83
N ASP A 231 -11.48 -11.87 20.29
CA ASP A 231 -10.19 -12.17 20.91
C ASP A 231 -10.28 -13.23 22.03
N HIS A 232 -11.12 -12.93 23.04
CA HIS A 232 -11.38 -13.81 24.18
C HIS A 232 -12.06 -15.10 23.78
N SER A 233 -13.07 -15.04 22.90
CA SER A 233 -13.80 -16.24 22.45
C SER A 233 -12.90 -17.23 21.70
N VAL A 234 -11.96 -16.73 20.88
CA VAL A 234 -10.97 -17.57 20.19
C VAL A 234 -9.98 -18.16 21.19
N PHE A 235 -9.53 -17.37 22.18
CA PHE A 235 -8.62 -17.86 23.20
C PHE A 235 -9.24 -18.99 24.02
N GLU A 236 -10.49 -18.83 24.45
CA GLU A 236 -11.25 -19.88 25.15
C GLU A 236 -11.46 -21.12 24.27
N ALA A 237 -11.91 -20.94 23.02
CA ALA A 237 -12.20 -22.04 22.10
C ALA A 237 -10.95 -22.85 21.73
N THR A 238 -9.77 -22.23 21.74
CA THR A 238 -8.49 -22.90 21.47
C THR A 238 -7.85 -23.49 22.73
N GLY A 239 -8.52 -23.44 23.88
CA GLY A 239 -7.97 -23.93 25.15
C GLY A 239 -6.76 -23.11 25.63
N GLY A 240 -6.75 -21.82 25.31
CA GLY A 240 -5.67 -20.89 25.65
C GLY A 240 -4.41 -21.06 24.80
N TRP A 241 -4.47 -21.74 23.64
CA TRP A 241 -3.28 -21.87 22.78
C TRP A 241 -2.98 -20.60 22.01
N VAL A 242 -3.99 -19.98 21.39
CA VAL A 242 -3.84 -18.75 20.58
C VAL A 242 -5.04 -17.83 20.77
N SER A 243 -4.80 -16.53 20.86
CA SER A 243 -5.84 -15.51 20.98
C SER A 243 -6.32 -15.05 19.61
N GLY A 244 -7.53 -14.47 19.53
CA GLY A 244 -7.98 -13.87 18.28
C GLY A 244 -7.06 -12.71 17.84
N HIS A 245 -6.49 -11.99 18.79
CA HIS A 245 -5.57 -10.88 18.56
C HIS A 245 -4.19 -11.34 18.05
N SER A 246 -3.69 -12.49 18.49
CA SER A 246 -2.48 -13.06 17.89
C SER A 246 -2.73 -13.50 16.43
N LEU A 247 -3.90 -14.08 16.15
CA LEU A 247 -4.29 -14.50 14.79
C LEU A 247 -4.60 -13.32 13.86
N LYS A 248 -5.13 -12.20 14.37
CA LYS A 248 -5.35 -11.00 13.54
C LYS A 248 -4.03 -10.49 12.96
N HIS A 249 -2.93 -10.54 13.72
CA HIS A 249 -1.62 -10.08 13.23
C HIS A 249 -1.17 -10.91 12.03
N VAL A 250 -1.35 -12.23 12.11
CA VAL A 250 -1.00 -13.15 11.01
C VAL A 250 -1.85 -12.88 9.77
N LEU A 251 -3.17 -12.73 9.91
CA LEU A 251 -4.05 -12.44 8.76
C LEU A 251 -3.79 -11.05 8.16
N ALA A 252 -3.60 -10.04 9.00
CA ALA A 252 -3.28 -8.69 8.56
C ALA A 252 -1.92 -8.64 7.84
N ALA A 253 -0.90 -9.35 8.33
CA ALA A 253 0.37 -9.50 7.64
C ALA A 253 0.20 -10.25 6.31
N GLY A 254 -0.68 -11.25 6.27
CA GLY A 254 -1.05 -11.99 5.07
C GLY A 254 -1.59 -11.11 3.94
N ALA A 255 -2.16 -9.93 4.24
CA ALA A 255 -2.60 -8.96 3.25
C ALA A 255 -1.46 -8.40 2.38
N ALA A 256 -0.20 -8.67 2.74
CA ALA A 256 0.96 -8.41 1.88
C ALA A 256 1.06 -9.35 0.67
N TRP A 257 0.50 -10.55 0.76
CA TRP A 257 0.60 -11.58 -0.28
C TRP A 257 0.13 -11.10 -1.66
N PRO A 258 -1.05 -10.47 -1.83
CA PRO A 258 -1.49 -9.94 -3.11
C PRO A 258 -0.51 -8.96 -3.77
N VAL A 259 0.18 -8.14 -2.98
CA VAL A 259 1.19 -7.20 -3.48
C VAL A 259 2.43 -7.96 -3.93
N MET A 260 2.92 -8.89 -3.11
CA MET A 260 4.09 -9.71 -3.43
C MET A 260 3.86 -10.61 -4.66
N ALA A 261 2.68 -11.21 -4.78
CA ALA A 261 2.31 -12.03 -5.94
C ALA A 261 2.30 -11.20 -7.24
N ALA A 262 1.73 -9.99 -7.18
CA ALA A 262 1.71 -9.09 -8.33
C ALA A 262 3.13 -8.68 -8.74
N LEU A 263 4.01 -8.34 -7.78
CA LEU A 263 5.42 -8.02 -8.06
C LEU A 263 6.21 -9.24 -8.56
N GLY A 264 5.98 -10.42 -7.98
CA GLY A 264 6.60 -11.67 -8.39
C GLY A 264 6.26 -12.05 -9.83
N SER A 265 5.03 -11.76 -10.29
CA SER A 265 4.65 -11.96 -11.69
C SER A 265 5.50 -11.13 -12.66
N LEU A 266 5.89 -9.91 -12.28
CA LEU A 266 6.78 -9.05 -13.08
C LEU A 266 8.22 -9.59 -13.12
N VAL A 267 8.66 -10.24 -12.05
CA VAL A 267 9.97 -10.91 -11.99
C VAL A 267 9.98 -12.18 -12.85
N ALA A 268 8.89 -12.94 -12.87
CA ALA A 268 8.79 -14.16 -13.69
C ALA A 268 8.84 -13.86 -15.19
N LEU A 269 8.10 -12.84 -15.66
CA LEU A 269 8.10 -12.43 -17.08
C LEU A 269 9.50 -12.10 -17.61
N ARG A 270 10.33 -11.44 -16.80
CA ARG A 270 11.73 -11.17 -17.16
C ARG A 270 12.53 -12.45 -17.45
N HIS A 271 12.35 -13.49 -16.64
CA HIS A 271 13.09 -14.74 -16.83
C HIS A 271 12.63 -15.49 -18.08
N SER A 272 11.33 -15.41 -18.42
CA SER A 272 10.80 -15.94 -19.67
C SER A 272 11.39 -15.22 -20.89
N ASP A 273 11.43 -13.89 -20.88
CA ASP A 273 12.02 -13.10 -21.99
C ASP A 273 13.53 -13.37 -22.14
N ALA A 274 14.25 -13.51 -21.02
CA ALA A 274 15.68 -13.82 -21.03
C ALA A 274 16.00 -15.25 -21.50
N ALA A 275 15.09 -16.22 -21.28
CA ALA A 275 15.25 -17.60 -21.73
C ALA A 275 14.93 -17.79 -23.23
N VAL A 276 14.10 -16.93 -23.81
CA VAL A 276 13.69 -17.00 -25.23
C VAL A 276 14.67 -16.29 -26.17
N MET A 277 15.50 -15.36 -25.68
CA MET A 277 16.56 -14.73 -26.48
C MET A 277 17.69 -15.75 -26.80
N PRO A 278 17.94 -16.10 -28.08
CA PRO A 278 19.06 -16.96 -28.43
C PRO A 278 20.36 -16.25 -28.03
N ARG A 279 21.23 -16.94 -27.28
CA ARG A 279 22.64 -16.50 -27.15
C ARG A 279 23.22 -16.44 -28.55
N VAL A 280 23.35 -15.23 -29.10
CA VAL A 280 24.20 -14.99 -30.26
C VAL A 280 25.63 -15.25 -29.80
N MET A 281 26.08 -16.48 -29.97
CA MET A 281 27.49 -16.84 -29.87
C MET A 281 28.20 -16.15 -31.03
N PRO A 282 29.25 -15.35 -30.80
CA PRO A 282 30.09 -14.88 -31.89
C PRO A 282 30.85 -16.09 -32.45
N SER A 283 30.25 -16.74 -33.43
CA SER A 283 30.88 -17.76 -34.27
C SER A 283 31.96 -17.05 -35.09
N GLY A 284 33.23 -17.29 -34.72
CA GLY A 284 34.37 -16.82 -35.49
C GLY A 284 34.39 -17.46 -36.88
N GLN A 285 34.61 -16.64 -37.90
CA GLN A 285 34.98 -17.10 -39.23
C GLN A 285 36.36 -16.52 -39.56
N ASN A 286 37.40 -17.30 -39.24
CA ASN A 286 38.63 -17.30 -40.02
C ASN A 286 38.45 -18.35 -41.12
N GLY A 287 38.70 -17.98 -42.38
CA GLY A 287 38.68 -18.93 -43.50
C GLY A 287 38.94 -18.25 -44.84
N ALA A 288 40.21 -18.24 -45.24
CA ALA A 288 40.69 -17.87 -46.57
C ALA A 288 40.13 -18.79 -47.67
N HIS A 289 40.00 -18.29 -48.91
CA HIS A 289 40.61 -18.86 -50.12
C HIS A 289 40.43 -17.93 -51.33
N ALA A 290 41.35 -18.08 -52.28
CA ALA A 290 41.79 -17.15 -53.31
C ALA A 290 40.98 -17.17 -54.60
N VAL A 291 41.05 -16.07 -55.38
CA VAL A 291 41.12 -16.10 -56.85
C VAL A 291 42.02 -14.95 -57.31
N GLY A 292 43.09 -15.29 -58.05
CA GLY A 292 44.03 -14.33 -58.61
C GLY A 292 43.53 -13.67 -59.89
N VAL A 293 44.02 -12.46 -60.16
CA VAL A 293 44.09 -11.88 -61.51
C VAL A 293 45.42 -11.15 -61.63
N ALA A 294 46.25 -11.62 -62.55
CA ALA A 294 47.45 -10.95 -62.98
C ALA A 294 47.11 -9.71 -63.82
N ARG A 295 47.76 -8.58 -63.56
CA ARG A 295 48.02 -7.55 -64.58
C ARG A 295 49.39 -6.92 -64.36
N ARG A 296 50.25 -7.09 -65.35
CA ARG A 296 51.45 -6.29 -65.62
C ARG A 296 51.04 -4.84 -65.92
N SER A 297 51.78 -3.86 -65.41
CA SER A 297 52.36 -2.73 -66.17
C SER A 297 52.85 -1.62 -65.23
N GLY A 298 54.13 -1.22 -65.36
CA GLY A 298 54.57 0.14 -65.08
C GLY A 298 55.81 0.29 -64.18
N ALA A 299 56.91 0.71 -64.82
CA ALA A 299 58.23 1.12 -64.29
C ALA A 299 59.24 -0.01 -64.03
#